data_AF-A0A072TE20-F1
#
_entry.id   AF-A0A072TE20-F1
#
_cell.length_a   1.000
_cell.length_b   1.000
_cell.length_c   1.000
_cell.angle_alpha   90.00
_cell.angle_beta   90.00
_cell.angle_gamma   90.00
#
_symmetry.space_group_name_H-M   'P 1'
#
loop_
_entity.id
_entity.type
_entity.pdbx_description
1 polymer ?
#
loop_
_entity_poly.entity_id
_entity_poly.type
_entity_poly.pdbx_seq_one_letter_code
_entity_poly.pdbx_strand_id
1 'polypeptide(L)'
;MRVIAVDEIEIAEGDIVLIRTGFTELILEMDRHPNLDALNARCSALDGRDDRLLQWLTDTRIAALVADNYAVERFPALPAKRVGPAPALPLHHHCLFKLGMPLGELWYLRDLAEWLRSRGRSHFMLTAPPLRLPGAIGSPVTPIATGTIVESDERLLFISGHIPLDKNDLTGKPVEGDLEVQLEQVFRNLDETLRAAGASWENMLKMTYYIVGLEMKHMATIRVVRDRYINPDCPPALAFIGVPCLALPQFLCEVDGVATLPKK
;
A
#
# COMPACT_ATOMS: atom_id res chain seq x y z
N MET A 1 14.64 7.66 17.46
CA MET A 1 13.33 8.26 17.79
C MET A 1 13.18 9.75 17.45
N ARG A 2 14.24 10.49 17.11
CA ARG A 2 14.13 11.93 16.79
C ARG A 2 13.29 12.21 15.52
N VAL A 3 13.44 11.41 14.47
CA VAL A 3 12.68 11.58 13.21
C VAL A 3 11.18 11.44 13.45
N ILE A 4 10.75 10.41 14.17
CA ILE A 4 9.34 10.21 14.56
C ILE A 4 8.77 11.45 15.26
N ALA A 5 9.52 12.05 16.18
CA ALA A 5 9.08 13.24 16.90
C ALA A 5 9.09 14.52 16.03
N VAL A 6 10.04 14.66 15.12
CA VAL A 6 10.15 15.84 14.24
C VAL A 6 9.09 15.83 13.14
N ASP A 7 8.79 14.64 12.61
CA ASP A 7 7.83 14.44 11.54
C ASP A 7 6.41 14.15 12.09
N GLU A 8 6.21 14.26 13.41
CA GLU A 8 4.93 14.03 14.11
C GLU A 8 4.25 12.70 13.75
N ILE A 9 5.05 11.65 13.60
CA ILE A 9 4.58 10.33 13.16
C ILE A 9 4.02 9.55 14.34
N GLU A 10 2.74 9.19 14.29
CA GLU A 10 2.16 8.19 15.19
C GLU A 10 2.46 6.77 14.68
N ILE A 11 2.82 5.83 15.55
CA ILE A 11 3.02 4.43 15.15
C ILE A 11 2.19 3.55 16.08
N ALA A 12 1.32 2.73 15.49
CA ALA A 12 0.44 1.84 16.20
C ALA A 12 0.94 0.39 16.18
N GLU A 13 0.42 -0.40 17.10
CA GLU A 13 0.58 -1.86 17.08
C GLU A 13 0.06 -2.43 15.75
N GLY A 14 0.81 -3.37 15.17
CA GLY A 14 0.46 -3.99 13.90
C GLY A 14 0.86 -3.20 12.65
N ASP A 15 1.38 -1.98 12.79
CA ASP A 15 1.88 -1.22 11.63
C ASP A 15 3.10 -1.90 10.98
N ILE A 16 3.29 -1.64 9.69
CA ILE A 16 4.54 -1.94 8.99
C ILE A 16 5.31 -0.63 8.86
N VAL A 17 6.48 -0.55 9.49
CA VAL A 17 7.28 0.68 9.52
C VAL A 17 8.31 0.66 8.39
N LEU A 18 8.25 1.65 7.49
CA LEU A 18 9.15 1.80 6.34
C LEU A 18 10.15 2.92 6.59
N ILE A 19 11.43 2.62 6.43
CA ILE A 19 12.53 3.55 6.70
C ILE A 19 13.29 3.83 5.41
N ARG A 20 13.20 5.08 4.93
CA ARG A 20 14.03 5.62 3.85
C ARG A 20 15.37 6.08 4.42
N THR A 21 16.43 5.41 4.03
CA THR A 21 17.82 5.71 4.39
C THR A 21 18.62 6.37 3.27
N GLY A 22 18.07 6.38 2.05
CA GLY A 22 18.71 6.89 0.84
C GLY A 22 19.61 5.86 0.14
N PHE A 23 19.61 4.59 0.58
CA PHE A 23 20.50 3.57 0.04
C PHE A 23 20.13 3.15 -1.38
N THR A 24 18.87 2.76 -1.63
CA THR A 24 18.42 2.38 -2.99
C THR A 24 18.58 3.50 -4.00
N GLU A 25 18.51 4.74 -3.55
CA GLU A 25 18.67 5.92 -4.39
C GLU A 25 20.10 6.07 -4.87
N LEU A 26 21.02 6.03 -3.93
CA LEU A 26 22.43 6.21 -4.20
C LEU A 26 23.01 5.05 -5.01
N ILE A 27 22.57 3.81 -4.75
CA ILE A 27 23.03 2.65 -5.52
C ILE A 27 22.53 2.69 -6.98
N LEU A 28 21.34 3.22 -7.24
CA LEU A 28 20.82 3.38 -8.60
C LEU A 28 21.59 4.46 -9.38
N GLU A 29 21.94 5.57 -8.72
CA GLU A 29 22.76 6.65 -9.30
C GLU A 29 24.17 6.20 -9.70
N MET A 30 24.67 5.10 -9.12
CA MET A 30 25.99 4.55 -9.42
C MET A 30 26.05 3.79 -10.75
N ASP A 31 24.93 3.62 -11.47
CA ASP A 31 24.85 3.02 -12.81
C ASP A 31 25.73 1.76 -12.99
N ARG A 32 25.47 0.73 -12.17
CA ARG A 32 26.20 -0.55 -12.15
C ARG A 32 27.67 -0.49 -11.68
N HIS A 33 28.12 0.63 -11.12
CA HIS A 33 29.46 0.80 -10.55
C HIS A 33 29.40 1.08 -9.03
N PRO A 34 29.01 0.09 -8.20
CA PRO A 34 28.76 0.32 -6.78
C PRO A 34 30.04 0.68 -6.01
N ASN A 35 29.94 1.67 -5.11
CA ASN A 35 31.00 2.07 -4.20
C ASN A 35 30.53 1.98 -2.75
N LEU A 36 31.03 0.99 -2.02
CA LEU A 36 30.66 0.70 -0.63
C LEU A 36 31.03 1.83 0.34
N ASP A 37 32.19 2.45 0.18
CA ASP A 37 32.61 3.56 1.05
C ASP A 37 31.65 4.73 0.91
N ALA A 38 31.23 5.00 -0.32
CA ALA A 38 30.33 6.09 -0.61
C ALA A 38 28.89 5.83 -0.14
N LEU A 39 28.46 4.57 -0.08
CA LEU A 39 27.18 4.17 0.53
C LEU A 39 27.25 4.32 2.06
N ASN A 40 28.31 3.82 2.67
CA ASN A 40 28.52 3.89 4.12
C ASN A 40 28.66 5.32 4.64
N ALA A 41 29.19 6.24 3.83
CA ALA A 41 29.37 7.63 4.21
C ALA A 41 28.11 8.50 4.03
N ARG A 42 27.18 8.12 3.14
CA ARG A 42 26.07 9.00 2.71
C ARG A 42 24.69 8.48 3.09
N CYS A 43 24.54 7.18 3.35
CA CYS A 43 23.27 6.59 3.76
C CYS A 43 23.19 6.47 5.29
N SER A 44 21.98 6.60 5.81
CA SER A 44 21.73 6.32 7.23
C SER A 44 21.51 4.82 7.47
N ALA A 45 21.64 4.36 8.71
CA ALA A 45 21.26 2.99 9.06
C ALA A 45 20.91 2.93 10.55
N LEU A 46 20.02 2.00 10.92
CA LEU A 46 19.69 1.77 12.33
C LEU A 46 20.87 1.12 13.07
N ASP A 47 21.15 1.56 14.29
CA ASP A 47 22.12 0.89 15.14
C ASP A 47 21.44 -0.28 15.87
N GLY A 48 21.73 -1.51 15.44
CA GLY A 48 21.22 -2.71 16.11
C GLY A 48 21.66 -2.89 17.56
N ARG A 49 22.64 -2.10 18.05
CA ARG A 49 23.08 -2.10 19.45
C ARG A 49 22.51 -0.95 20.28
N ASP A 50 21.58 -0.17 19.73
CA ASP A 50 20.85 0.85 20.49
C ASP A 50 19.76 0.20 21.35
N ASP A 51 20.01 0.12 22.66
CA ASP A 51 19.07 -0.46 23.63
C ASP A 51 17.69 0.23 23.60
N ARG A 52 17.63 1.53 23.26
CA ARG A 52 16.35 2.25 23.18
C ARG A 52 15.55 1.84 21.94
N LEU A 53 16.23 1.63 20.81
CA LEU A 53 15.59 1.12 19.59
C LEU A 53 15.04 -0.28 19.82
N LEU A 54 15.85 -1.17 20.42
CA LEU A 54 15.44 -2.55 20.68
C LEU A 54 14.25 -2.61 21.63
N GLN A 55 14.26 -1.81 22.70
CA GLN A 55 13.13 -1.72 23.62
C GLN A 55 11.87 -1.16 22.94
N TRP A 56 12.02 -0.11 22.13
CA TRP A 56 10.90 0.46 21.39
C TRP A 56 10.23 -0.55 20.44
N LEU A 57 11.02 -1.37 19.73
CA LEU A 57 10.49 -2.44 18.88
C LEU A 57 9.72 -3.50 19.68
N THR A 58 10.22 -3.84 20.88
CA THR A 58 9.55 -4.76 21.79
C THR A 58 8.22 -4.20 22.29
N ASP A 59 8.19 -2.93 22.68
CA ASP A 59 7.02 -2.31 23.30
C ASP A 59 5.92 -1.98 22.28
N THR A 60 6.31 -1.48 21.10
CA THR A 60 5.36 -0.98 20.09
C THR A 60 4.63 -2.11 19.35
N ARG A 61 5.26 -3.29 19.24
CA ARG A 61 4.66 -4.48 18.59
C ARG A 61 4.17 -4.22 17.16
N ILE A 62 5.00 -3.54 16.37
CA ILE A 62 4.80 -3.39 14.93
C ILE A 62 4.83 -4.77 14.24
N ALA A 63 4.13 -4.93 13.12
CA ALA A 63 4.05 -6.19 12.40
C ALA A 63 5.33 -6.50 11.60
N ALA A 64 6.01 -5.48 11.08
CA ALA A 64 7.26 -5.64 10.33
C ALA A 64 8.08 -4.35 10.32
N LEU A 65 9.40 -4.50 10.14
CA LEU A 65 10.32 -3.39 9.96
C LEU A 65 11.00 -3.48 8.60
N VAL A 66 10.86 -2.42 7.80
CA VAL A 66 11.27 -2.40 6.40
C VAL A 66 12.22 -1.23 6.15
N ALA A 67 13.26 -1.44 5.35
CA ALA A 67 14.15 -0.37 4.92
C ALA A 67 14.52 -0.47 3.44
N ASP A 68 14.95 0.66 2.89
CA ASP A 68 15.52 0.76 1.53
C ASP A 68 17.02 0.38 1.46
N ASN A 69 17.60 -0.11 2.54
CA ASN A 69 18.96 -0.62 2.56
C ASN A 69 18.98 -2.16 2.59
N TYR A 70 20.18 -2.74 2.53
CA TYR A 70 20.37 -4.17 2.34
C TYR A 70 20.31 -5.02 3.63
N ALA A 71 20.10 -4.40 4.80
CA ALA A 71 20.16 -5.11 6.09
C ALA A 71 19.20 -4.56 7.16
N VAL A 72 18.39 -3.53 6.89
CA VAL A 72 17.59 -2.75 7.86
C VAL A 72 18.41 -2.01 8.94
N GLU A 73 19.50 -2.61 9.40
CA GLU A 73 20.48 -2.08 10.34
C GLU A 73 21.82 -1.78 9.67
N ARG A 74 22.67 -1.08 10.42
CA ARG A 74 24.04 -0.80 10.03
C ARG A 74 24.85 -2.08 9.97
N PHE A 75 25.48 -2.34 8.83
CA PHE A 75 26.45 -3.41 8.67
C PHE A 75 27.77 -2.87 8.12
N PRO A 76 28.93 -3.19 8.72
CA PRO A 76 29.10 -3.94 9.98
C PRO A 76 28.51 -3.20 11.18
N ALA A 77 27.96 -3.95 12.13
CA ALA A 77 27.37 -3.36 13.33
C ALA A 77 28.47 -2.82 14.29
N LEU A 78 28.15 -1.83 15.13
CA LEU A 78 29.12 -1.17 16.03
C LEU A 78 29.74 -2.15 17.06
N PRO A 79 30.89 -1.86 17.69
CA PRO A 79 31.46 -2.77 18.68
C PRO A 79 30.47 -3.13 19.81
N ALA A 80 30.48 -4.41 20.22
CA ALA A 80 29.64 -4.85 21.32
C ALA A 80 30.12 -4.25 22.66
N LYS A 81 29.17 -3.82 23.51
CA LYS A 81 29.47 -3.33 24.87
C LYS A 81 30.05 -4.41 25.79
N ARG A 82 29.76 -5.69 25.51
CA ARG A 82 30.17 -6.84 26.32
C ARG A 82 31.27 -7.63 25.63
N VAL A 83 32.21 -8.15 26.41
CA VAL A 83 33.25 -9.07 25.94
C VAL A 83 32.63 -10.45 25.74
N GLY A 84 32.79 -11.02 24.54
CA GLY A 84 32.30 -12.35 24.18
C GLY A 84 31.61 -12.38 22.80
N PRO A 85 31.10 -13.56 22.39
CA PRO A 85 30.36 -13.69 21.14
C PRO A 85 29.14 -12.76 21.12
N ALA A 86 28.98 -12.01 20.03
CA ALA A 86 27.84 -11.13 19.82
C ALA A 86 27.31 -11.33 18.39
N PRO A 87 25.99 -11.14 18.16
CA PRO A 87 25.43 -11.21 16.81
C PRO A 87 26.12 -10.22 15.87
N ALA A 88 26.40 -10.67 14.64
CA ALA A 88 26.90 -9.81 13.58
C ALA A 88 25.83 -8.78 13.14
N LEU A 89 24.56 -9.17 13.24
CA LEU A 89 23.36 -8.38 12.97
C LEU A 89 22.46 -8.39 14.22
N PRO A 90 22.72 -7.53 15.22
CA PRO A 90 21.97 -7.49 16.46
C PRO A 90 20.48 -7.16 16.30
N LEU A 91 20.12 -6.30 15.34
CA LEU A 91 18.72 -5.96 15.10
C LEU A 91 17.98 -7.17 14.50
N HIS A 92 18.59 -7.87 13.54
CA HIS A 92 18.03 -9.12 13.01
C HIS A 92 17.79 -10.15 14.10
N HIS A 93 18.77 -10.34 14.98
CA HIS A 93 18.63 -11.28 16.10
C HIS A 93 17.49 -10.87 17.04
N HIS A 94 17.29 -9.57 17.28
CA HIS A 94 16.18 -9.10 18.11
C HIS A 94 14.83 -9.29 17.40
N CYS A 95 14.69 -8.81 16.15
CA CYS A 95 13.43 -8.89 15.40
C CYS A 95 13.04 -10.33 15.06
N LEU A 96 13.90 -11.07 14.35
CA LEU A 96 13.55 -12.38 13.81
C LEU A 96 13.46 -13.46 14.90
N PHE A 97 14.45 -13.50 15.80
CA PHE A 97 14.55 -14.60 16.77
C PHE A 97 13.78 -14.33 18.06
N LYS A 98 13.87 -13.11 18.62
CA LYS A 98 13.19 -12.82 19.90
C LYS A 98 11.73 -12.41 19.72
N LEU A 99 11.41 -11.65 18.67
CA LEU A 99 10.08 -11.09 18.47
C LEU A 99 9.25 -11.84 17.42
N GLY A 100 9.89 -12.62 16.54
CA GLY A 100 9.22 -13.19 15.37
C GLY A 100 8.77 -12.14 14.35
N MET A 101 9.37 -10.95 14.39
CA MET A 101 9.05 -9.80 13.56
C MET A 101 9.82 -9.88 12.23
N PRO A 102 9.13 -10.03 11.08
CA PRO A 102 9.78 -10.06 9.77
C PRO A 102 10.45 -8.73 9.41
N LEU A 103 11.47 -8.83 8.56
CA LEU A 103 12.22 -7.70 8.02
C LEU A 103 12.03 -7.60 6.51
N GLY A 104 11.94 -6.37 6.00
CA GLY A 104 11.96 -6.06 4.56
C GLY A 104 13.19 -5.26 4.19
N GLU A 105 13.87 -5.67 3.13
CA GLU A 105 15.14 -5.09 2.67
C GLU A 105 15.05 -4.69 1.21
N LEU A 106 15.81 -3.66 0.81
CA LEU A 106 15.95 -3.20 -0.57
C LEU A 106 14.63 -2.70 -1.20
N TRP A 107 13.74 -2.14 -0.39
CA TRP A 107 12.53 -1.51 -0.92
C TRP A 107 12.86 -0.15 -1.54
N TYR A 108 12.29 0.18 -2.70
CA TYR A 108 12.47 1.50 -3.29
C TYR A 108 11.45 2.49 -2.70
N LEU A 109 11.91 3.45 -1.91
CA LEU A 109 11.05 4.34 -1.11
C LEU A 109 11.08 5.81 -1.52
N ARG A 110 11.93 6.22 -2.46
CA ARG A 110 12.16 7.63 -2.84
C ARG A 110 10.84 8.34 -3.16
N ASP A 111 10.17 7.88 -4.20
CA ASP A 111 9.02 8.55 -4.78
C ASP A 111 7.84 8.58 -3.80
N LEU A 112 7.62 7.48 -3.06
CA LEU A 112 6.59 7.39 -2.03
C LEU A 112 6.86 8.37 -0.88
N ALA A 113 8.08 8.38 -0.35
CA ALA A 113 8.44 9.26 0.76
C ALA A 113 8.37 10.74 0.38
N GLU A 114 8.77 11.10 -0.85
CA GLU A 114 8.64 12.47 -1.36
C GLU A 114 7.19 12.88 -1.54
N TRP A 115 6.37 11.99 -2.10
CA TRP A 115 4.93 12.22 -2.27
C TRP A 115 4.23 12.42 -0.92
N LEU A 116 4.49 11.55 0.06
CA LEU A 116 3.96 11.62 1.42
C LEU A 116 4.37 12.90 2.14
N ARG A 117 5.68 13.23 2.12
CA ARG A 117 6.21 14.43 2.76
C ARG A 117 5.62 15.71 2.17
N SER A 118 5.45 15.80 0.86
CA SER A 118 4.85 16.97 0.21
C SER A 118 3.38 17.23 0.61
N ARG A 119 2.72 16.24 1.22
CA ARG A 119 1.33 16.30 1.68
C ARG A 119 1.19 16.28 3.20
N GLY A 120 2.30 16.30 3.94
CA GLY A 120 2.28 16.19 5.40
C GLY A 120 1.68 14.87 5.87
N ARG A 121 1.92 13.78 5.13
CA ARG A 121 1.41 12.44 5.47
C ARG A 121 2.56 11.51 5.83
N SER A 122 2.35 10.63 6.80
CA SER A 122 3.28 9.56 7.16
C SER A 122 2.68 8.15 7.03
N HIS A 123 1.37 8.07 6.82
CA HIS A 123 0.61 6.82 6.83
C HIS A 123 -0.05 6.56 5.48
N PHE A 124 0.03 5.32 5.01
CA PHE A 124 -0.56 4.80 3.78
C PHE A 124 -0.88 3.30 3.90
N MET A 125 -1.88 2.83 3.15
CA MET A 125 -2.22 1.41 3.10
C MET A 125 -1.17 0.68 2.28
N LEU A 126 -0.64 -0.41 2.83
CA LEU A 126 0.41 -1.20 2.20
C LEU A 126 -0.10 -2.59 1.85
N THR A 127 0.03 -2.97 0.58
CA THR A 127 -0.14 -4.35 0.11
C THR A 127 1.20 -4.91 -0.30
N ALA A 128 1.74 -5.83 0.48
CA ALA A 128 3.00 -6.51 0.20
C ALA A 128 2.90 -8.03 0.45
N PRO A 129 1.95 -8.74 -0.20
CA PRO A 129 1.82 -10.17 -0.01
C PRO A 129 3.08 -10.90 -0.52
N PRO A 130 3.70 -11.77 0.29
CA PRO A 130 4.80 -12.59 -0.17
C PRO A 130 4.32 -13.65 -1.17
N LEU A 131 5.20 -14.10 -2.06
CA LEU A 131 4.94 -15.31 -2.84
C LEU A 131 4.76 -16.52 -1.92
N ARG A 132 3.84 -17.41 -2.28
CA ARG A 132 3.62 -18.69 -1.57
C ARG A 132 4.73 -19.68 -1.92
N LEU A 133 5.79 -19.70 -1.11
CA LEU A 133 6.97 -20.56 -1.29
C LEU A 133 7.18 -21.45 -0.05
N PRO A 134 6.55 -22.63 0.02
CA PRO A 134 6.69 -23.53 1.18
C PRO A 134 8.15 -23.91 1.45
N GLY A 135 8.59 -23.77 2.71
CA GLY A 135 9.96 -24.10 3.14
C GLY A 135 11.01 -23.02 2.88
N ALA A 136 10.65 -21.92 2.21
CA ALA A 136 11.55 -20.78 2.02
C ALA A 136 11.67 -19.95 3.31
N ILE A 137 12.86 -19.35 3.50
CA ILE A 137 13.18 -18.47 4.64
C ILE A 137 12.98 -16.98 4.34
N GLY A 138 12.47 -16.67 3.13
CA GLY A 138 12.20 -15.33 2.64
C GLY A 138 11.43 -15.41 1.32
N SER A 139 10.88 -14.29 0.86
CA SER A 139 10.10 -14.24 -0.38
C SER A 139 10.23 -12.85 -1.01
N PRO A 140 10.40 -12.75 -2.35
CA PRO A 140 10.26 -11.47 -3.00
C PRO A 140 8.82 -10.97 -2.84
N VAL A 141 8.68 -9.66 -2.73
CA VAL A 141 7.41 -8.96 -2.71
C VAL A 141 7.40 -7.96 -3.86
N THR A 142 6.21 -7.71 -4.42
CA THR A 142 5.96 -6.49 -5.20
C THR A 142 5.13 -5.59 -4.30
N PRO A 143 5.76 -4.85 -3.37
CA PRO A 143 5.03 -4.03 -2.43
C PRO A 143 4.43 -2.88 -3.21
N ILE A 144 3.10 -2.82 -3.21
CA ILE A 144 2.38 -1.69 -3.76
C ILE A 144 1.85 -0.92 -2.55
N ALA A 145 2.30 0.33 -2.43
CA ALA A 145 1.59 1.31 -1.61
C ALA A 145 0.27 1.63 -2.34
N THR A 146 -0.70 0.73 -2.21
CA THR A 146 -2.06 0.94 -2.70
C THR A 146 -2.84 1.63 -1.60
N GLY A 147 -2.92 2.95 -1.67
CA GLY A 147 -3.94 3.69 -0.96
C GLY A 147 -3.46 4.48 0.25
N THR A 148 -4.31 5.43 0.57
CA THR A 148 -4.26 6.34 1.72
C THR A 148 -4.56 5.56 3.00
N ILE A 149 -3.75 5.70 4.06
CA ILE A 149 -4.24 5.40 5.42
C ILE A 149 -5.23 6.49 5.73
N VAL A 150 -6.36 6.01 6.21
CA VAL A 150 -7.42 6.74 6.86
C VAL A 150 -7.07 6.64 8.33
N GLU A 151 -6.40 7.67 8.87
CA GLU A 151 -6.12 7.69 10.30
C GLU A 151 -7.44 7.61 11.06
N SER A 152 -7.43 6.81 12.14
CA SER A 152 -8.61 6.27 12.82
C SER A 152 -9.38 7.34 13.60
N ASP A 153 -10.04 8.18 12.84
CA ASP A 153 -10.99 9.20 13.26
C ASP A 153 -11.96 9.55 12.09
N GLU A 154 -11.62 9.12 10.86
CA GLU A 154 -12.50 9.05 9.70
C GLU A 154 -13.19 7.68 9.60
N ARG A 155 -14.45 7.66 9.15
CA ARG A 155 -15.22 6.41 9.02
C ARG A 155 -14.97 5.79 7.64
N LEU A 156 -14.79 4.47 7.58
CA LEU A 156 -14.73 3.75 6.32
C LEU A 156 -16.14 3.47 5.78
N LEU A 157 -16.33 3.72 4.49
CA LEU A 157 -17.50 3.29 3.73
C LEU A 157 -17.11 2.07 2.88
N PHE A 158 -17.67 0.91 3.22
CA PHE A 158 -17.59 -0.29 2.39
C PHE A 158 -18.78 -0.27 1.42
N ILE A 159 -18.48 -0.20 0.13
CA ILE A 159 -19.46 -0.08 -0.95
C ILE A 159 -19.65 -1.47 -1.56
N SER A 160 -20.87 -1.99 -1.50
CA SER A 160 -21.24 -3.25 -2.14
C SER A 160 -21.09 -3.18 -3.66
N GLY A 161 -21.02 -4.34 -4.32
CA GLY A 161 -20.94 -4.43 -5.77
C GLY A 161 -22.10 -3.70 -6.46
N HIS A 162 -21.79 -2.59 -7.10
CA HIS A 162 -22.75 -1.85 -7.90
C HIS A 162 -22.88 -2.49 -9.28
N ILE A 163 -24.14 -2.69 -9.67
CA ILE A 163 -24.58 -3.31 -10.92
C ILE A 163 -25.27 -2.26 -11.82
N PRO A 164 -25.38 -2.51 -13.13
CA PRO A 164 -25.84 -1.51 -14.11
C PRO A 164 -27.37 -1.36 -14.16
N LEU A 165 -28.02 -1.23 -13.01
CA LEU A 165 -29.45 -0.96 -12.90
C LEU A 165 -29.71 0.56 -12.85
N ASP A 166 -30.79 1.00 -13.49
CA ASP A 166 -31.33 2.35 -13.30
C ASP A 166 -32.36 2.31 -12.17
N LYS A 167 -32.23 3.19 -11.17
CA LYS A 167 -33.17 3.30 -10.05
C LYS A 167 -34.60 3.65 -10.49
N ASN A 168 -34.76 4.24 -11.68
CA ASN A 168 -36.06 4.56 -12.25
C ASN A 168 -36.70 3.38 -12.98
N ASP A 169 -35.93 2.30 -13.21
CA ASP A 169 -36.39 1.06 -13.85
C ASP A 169 -36.38 -0.09 -12.84
N LEU A 170 -37.57 -0.42 -12.33
CA LEU A 170 -37.77 -1.48 -11.34
C LEU A 170 -37.92 -2.88 -11.96
N THR A 171 -37.63 -3.06 -13.25
CA THR A 171 -37.72 -4.39 -13.91
C THR A 171 -36.63 -5.36 -13.47
N GLY A 172 -35.56 -4.86 -12.83
CA GLY A 172 -34.40 -5.66 -12.43
C GLY A 172 -33.49 -6.04 -13.60
N LYS A 173 -33.73 -5.49 -14.80
CA LYS A 173 -32.86 -5.64 -15.97
C LYS A 173 -31.80 -4.54 -15.98
N PRO A 174 -30.59 -4.81 -16.50
CA PRO A 174 -29.61 -3.75 -16.69
C PRO A 174 -30.06 -2.76 -17.75
N VAL A 175 -29.45 -1.57 -17.72
CA VAL A 175 -29.52 -0.63 -18.84
C VAL A 175 -29.12 -1.34 -20.14
N GLU A 176 -29.90 -1.13 -21.19
CA GLU A 176 -29.63 -1.72 -22.50
C GLU A 176 -28.40 -1.06 -23.13
N GLY A 177 -27.43 -1.87 -23.54
CA GLY A 177 -26.21 -1.37 -24.18
C GLY A 177 -25.03 -2.31 -24.01
N ASP A 178 -23.88 -1.85 -24.48
CA ASP A 178 -22.62 -2.55 -24.34
C ASP A 178 -21.97 -2.29 -22.96
N LEU A 179 -20.72 -2.74 -22.80
CA LEU A 179 -19.97 -2.55 -21.56
C LEU A 179 -19.81 -1.07 -21.20
N GLU A 180 -19.66 -0.16 -22.17
CA GLU A 180 -19.50 1.27 -21.88
C GLU A 180 -20.76 1.82 -21.22
N VAL A 181 -21.93 1.50 -21.78
CA VAL A 181 -23.23 1.94 -21.26
C VAL A 181 -23.48 1.39 -19.86
N GLN A 182 -23.22 0.10 -19.65
CA GLN A 182 -23.41 -0.51 -18.34
C GLN A 182 -22.43 0.05 -17.30
N LEU A 183 -21.16 0.22 -17.66
CA LEU A 183 -20.15 0.74 -16.75
C LEU A 183 -20.44 2.20 -16.38
N GLU A 184 -20.91 3.01 -17.34
CA GLU A 184 -21.38 4.37 -17.08
C GLU A 184 -22.51 4.38 -16.05
N GLN A 185 -23.47 3.45 -16.14
CA GLN A 185 -24.54 3.32 -15.15
C GLN A 185 -24.01 2.89 -13.78
N VAL A 186 -23.07 1.94 -13.73
CA VAL A 186 -22.43 1.53 -12.46
C VAL A 186 -21.74 2.73 -11.80
N PHE A 187 -21.00 3.54 -12.55
CA PHE A 187 -20.35 4.74 -12.02
C PHE A 187 -21.35 5.78 -11.53
N ARG A 188 -22.46 6.01 -12.24
CA ARG A 188 -23.54 6.88 -11.73
C ARG A 188 -24.09 6.38 -10.39
N ASN A 189 -24.33 5.07 -10.28
CA ASN A 189 -24.83 4.49 -9.04
C ASN A 189 -23.81 4.62 -7.89
N LEU A 190 -22.52 4.46 -8.18
CA LEU A 190 -21.43 4.68 -7.21
C LEU A 190 -21.34 6.15 -6.77
N ASP A 191 -21.44 7.11 -7.70
CA ASP A 191 -21.47 8.54 -7.41
C ASP A 191 -22.64 8.90 -6.48
N GLU A 192 -23.83 8.33 -6.72
CA GLU A 192 -24.98 8.50 -5.84
C GLU A 192 -24.75 7.91 -4.45
N THR A 193 -24.16 6.71 -4.34
CA THR A 193 -23.82 6.09 -3.05
C THR A 193 -22.81 6.92 -2.26
N LEU A 194 -21.76 7.41 -2.92
CA LEU A 194 -20.77 8.30 -2.30
C LEU A 194 -21.44 9.57 -1.79
N ARG A 195 -22.23 10.25 -2.62
CA ARG A 195 -22.94 11.48 -2.24
C ARG A 195 -23.91 11.26 -1.09
N ALA A 196 -24.67 10.16 -1.09
CA ALA A 196 -25.59 9.81 -0.02
C ALA A 196 -24.87 9.59 1.32
N ALA A 197 -23.63 9.09 1.29
CA ALA A 197 -22.79 8.92 2.45
C ALA A 197 -22.04 10.19 2.88
N GLY A 198 -22.12 11.28 2.10
CA GLY A 198 -21.39 12.53 2.33
C GLY A 198 -19.94 12.52 1.82
N ALA A 199 -19.67 11.70 0.80
CA ALA A 199 -18.36 11.55 0.16
C ALA A 199 -18.42 11.87 -1.35
N SER A 200 -17.26 11.89 -1.99
CA SER A 200 -17.05 12.05 -3.43
C SER A 200 -16.04 11.04 -3.96
N TRP A 201 -15.76 11.07 -5.27
CA TRP A 201 -14.72 10.25 -5.89
C TRP A 201 -13.31 10.49 -5.34
N GLU A 202 -13.04 11.68 -4.78
CA GLU A 202 -11.76 11.97 -4.13
C GLU A 202 -11.56 11.16 -2.83
N ASN A 203 -12.66 10.70 -2.23
CA ASN A 203 -12.63 9.84 -1.05
C ASN A 203 -12.45 8.36 -1.39
N MET A 204 -12.51 7.97 -2.67
CA MET A 204 -12.38 6.57 -3.07
C MET A 204 -10.95 6.09 -2.83
N LEU A 205 -10.79 4.99 -2.10
CA LEU A 205 -9.50 4.39 -1.77
C LEU A 205 -9.16 3.23 -2.71
N LYS A 206 -10.15 2.37 -2.96
CA LYS A 206 -10.00 1.15 -3.75
C LYS A 206 -11.27 0.84 -4.52
N MET A 207 -11.11 0.32 -5.73
CA MET A 207 -12.18 -0.25 -6.55
C MET A 207 -11.81 -1.62 -7.10
N THR A 208 -12.76 -2.55 -7.10
CA THR A 208 -12.61 -3.87 -7.73
C THR A 208 -13.63 -4.00 -8.85
N TYR A 209 -13.16 -4.28 -10.07
CA TYR A 209 -13.98 -4.43 -11.25
C TYR A 209 -14.12 -5.91 -11.57
N TYR A 210 -15.35 -6.39 -11.64
CA TYR A 210 -15.69 -7.72 -12.13
C TYR A 210 -16.27 -7.56 -13.54
N ILE A 211 -15.55 -8.04 -14.55
CA ILE A 211 -15.95 -7.88 -15.95
C ILE A 211 -16.17 -9.25 -16.59
N VAL A 212 -17.34 -9.44 -17.19
CA VAL A 212 -17.65 -10.69 -17.89
C VAL A 212 -16.81 -10.80 -19.15
N GLY A 213 -16.05 -11.90 -19.29
CA GLY A 213 -15.24 -12.16 -20.48
C GLY A 213 -14.12 -11.13 -20.71
N LEU A 214 -13.44 -10.71 -19.64
CA LEU A 214 -12.42 -9.66 -19.69
C LEU A 214 -11.29 -9.92 -20.70
N GLU A 215 -11.34 -9.22 -21.84
CA GLU A 215 -10.27 -9.07 -22.84
C GLU A 215 -9.58 -7.69 -22.81
N MET A 216 -8.43 -7.56 -23.48
CA MET A 216 -7.67 -6.31 -23.59
C MET A 216 -8.45 -5.15 -24.21
N LYS A 217 -9.40 -5.41 -25.12
CA LYS A 217 -10.25 -4.37 -25.73
C LYS A 217 -11.09 -3.62 -24.68
N HIS A 218 -11.49 -4.29 -23.60
CA HIS A 218 -12.29 -3.67 -22.55
C HIS A 218 -11.50 -2.67 -21.71
N MET A 219 -10.17 -2.81 -21.61
CA MET A 219 -9.34 -1.88 -20.85
C MET A 219 -9.43 -0.45 -21.39
N ALA A 220 -9.56 -0.29 -22.71
CA ALA A 220 -9.75 1.01 -23.33
C ALA A 220 -11.11 1.63 -22.91
N THR A 221 -12.19 0.85 -23.02
CA THR A 221 -13.54 1.26 -22.61
C THR A 221 -13.60 1.64 -21.13
N ILE A 222 -12.99 0.83 -20.27
CA ILE A 222 -12.99 1.07 -18.82
C ILE A 222 -12.25 2.38 -18.48
N ARG A 223 -11.10 2.64 -19.11
CA ARG A 223 -10.36 3.90 -18.91
C ARG A 223 -11.19 5.11 -19.34
N VAL A 224 -11.83 5.03 -20.51
CA VAL A 224 -12.68 6.11 -21.03
C VAL A 224 -13.80 6.48 -20.06
N VAL A 225 -14.50 5.48 -19.49
CA VAL A 225 -15.55 5.75 -18.50
C VAL A 225 -14.95 6.25 -17.19
N ARG A 226 -13.94 5.56 -16.65
CA ARG A 226 -13.30 5.90 -15.38
C ARG A 226 -12.82 7.35 -15.33
N ASP A 227 -12.15 7.81 -16.39
CA ASP A 227 -11.51 9.13 -16.44
C ASP A 227 -12.53 10.29 -16.49
N ARG A 228 -13.82 10.00 -16.71
CA ARG A 228 -14.91 10.97 -16.57
C ARG A 228 -15.24 11.30 -15.11
N TYR A 229 -14.93 10.37 -14.19
CA TYR A 229 -15.29 10.45 -12.78
C TYR A 229 -14.08 10.60 -11.85
N ILE A 230 -12.96 10.00 -12.22
CA ILE A 230 -11.76 9.90 -11.39
C ILE A 230 -10.62 10.67 -12.04
N ASN A 231 -9.92 11.46 -11.23
CA ASN A 231 -8.71 12.15 -11.68
C ASN A 231 -7.62 11.12 -12.06
N PRO A 232 -7.18 11.07 -13.34
CA PRO A 232 -6.18 10.10 -13.79
C PRO A 232 -4.79 10.31 -13.15
N ASP A 233 -4.50 11.51 -12.63
CA ASP A 233 -3.24 11.81 -11.95
C ASP A 233 -3.21 11.26 -10.52
N CYS A 234 -4.36 10.90 -9.96
CA CYS A 234 -4.47 10.36 -8.60
C CYS A 234 -5.61 9.32 -8.49
N PRO A 235 -5.53 8.18 -9.19
CA PRO A 235 -6.58 7.18 -9.17
C PRO A 235 -6.57 6.39 -7.84
N PRO A 236 -7.72 5.84 -7.42
CA PRO A 236 -7.76 4.88 -6.32
C PRO A 236 -7.02 3.60 -6.72
N ALA A 237 -6.77 2.71 -5.75
CA ALA A 237 -6.27 1.38 -6.06
C ALA A 237 -7.29 0.62 -6.93
N LEU A 238 -6.84 0.01 -8.03
CA LEU A 238 -7.72 -0.69 -8.98
C LEU A 238 -7.33 -2.16 -9.09
N ALA A 239 -8.34 -3.04 -9.10
CA ALA A 239 -8.19 -4.44 -9.47
C ALA A 239 -9.21 -4.80 -10.56
N PHE A 240 -8.78 -5.53 -11.59
CA PHE A 240 -9.64 -6.00 -12.68
C PHE A 240 -9.68 -7.53 -12.67
N ILE A 241 -10.88 -8.09 -12.55
CA ILE A 241 -11.11 -9.53 -12.44
C ILE A 241 -12.05 -9.94 -13.57
N GLY A 242 -11.55 -10.82 -14.44
CA GLY A 242 -12.38 -11.47 -15.44
C GLY A 242 -13.23 -12.56 -14.79
N VAL A 243 -14.55 -12.50 -14.98
CA VAL A 243 -15.50 -13.49 -14.46
C VAL A 243 -16.28 -14.15 -15.60
N PRO A 244 -16.75 -15.40 -15.44
CA PRO A 244 -17.55 -16.08 -16.46
C PRO A 244 -18.99 -15.55 -16.51
N CYS A 245 -19.53 -15.09 -15.39
CA CYS A 245 -20.86 -14.50 -15.26
C CYS A 245 -20.97 -13.69 -13.96
N LEU A 246 -22.04 -12.90 -13.84
CA LEU A 246 -22.43 -12.16 -12.63
C LEU A 246 -23.80 -12.68 -12.14
N ALA A 247 -24.43 -11.98 -11.19
CA ALA A 247 -25.70 -12.37 -10.59
C ALA A 247 -26.82 -12.63 -11.61
N LEU A 248 -26.82 -11.89 -12.73
CA LEU A 248 -27.71 -12.11 -13.87
C LEU A 248 -26.91 -12.19 -15.18
N PRO A 249 -27.32 -13.03 -16.15
CA PRO A 249 -26.59 -13.21 -17.42
C PRO A 249 -26.42 -11.93 -18.24
N GLN A 250 -27.28 -10.93 -18.03
CA GLN A 250 -27.28 -9.67 -18.78
C GLN A 250 -26.28 -8.64 -18.22
N PHE A 251 -25.76 -8.85 -17.00
CA PHE A 251 -24.76 -7.96 -16.40
C PHE A 251 -23.39 -8.24 -17.00
N LEU A 252 -22.77 -7.20 -17.55
CA LEU A 252 -21.42 -7.24 -18.14
C LEU A 252 -20.35 -6.76 -17.16
N CYS A 253 -20.74 -5.97 -16.16
CA CYS A 253 -19.83 -5.46 -15.14
C CYS A 253 -20.50 -5.33 -13.78
N GLU A 254 -19.68 -5.43 -12.74
CA GLU A 254 -20.00 -5.10 -11.35
C GLU A 254 -18.76 -4.46 -10.71
N VAL A 255 -18.96 -3.42 -9.90
CA VAL A 255 -17.83 -2.71 -9.26
C VAL A 255 -18.10 -2.49 -7.78
N ASP A 256 -17.19 -2.98 -6.93
CA ASP A 256 -17.17 -2.67 -5.50
C ASP A 256 -16.11 -1.62 -5.16
N GLY A 257 -16.16 -1.09 -3.94
CA GLY A 257 -15.13 -0.17 -3.48
C GLY A 257 -15.09 0.08 -1.98
N VAL A 258 -14.05 0.81 -1.58
CA VAL A 258 -13.86 1.31 -0.23
C VAL A 258 -13.53 2.79 -0.32
N ALA A 259 -14.20 3.62 0.48
CA ALA A 259 -14.00 5.06 0.53
C ALA A 259 -13.85 5.58 1.98
N THR A 260 -13.31 6.78 2.13
CA THR A 260 -13.35 7.52 3.41
C THR A 260 -14.58 8.38 3.53
N LEU A 261 -15.03 8.61 4.76
CA LEU A 261 -16.03 9.63 5.07
C LEU A 261 -15.40 10.71 5.94
N PRO A 262 -15.58 12.00 5.59
CA PRO A 262 -15.16 13.09 6.45
C PRO A 262 -15.90 13.03 7.81
N LYS A 263 -15.30 13.64 8.84
CA LYS A 263 -15.94 13.78 10.15
C LYS A 263 -17.24 14.57 10.02
N LYS A 264 -18.26 14.17 10.81
CA LYS A 264 -19.47 14.97 11.02
C LYS A 264 -19.19 16.14 11.96
#